data_AF-A0A440ITJ8-F1
#
_entry.id   AF-A0A440ITJ8-F1
#
_cell.length_a   1.000
_cell.length_b   1.000
_cell.length_c   1.000
_cell.angle_alpha   90.00
_cell.angle_beta   90.00
_cell.angle_gamma   90.00
#
_symmetry.space_group_name_H-M   'P 1'
#
loop_
_entity.id
_entity.type
_entity.pdbx_description
1 polymer ?
#
loop_
_entity_poly.entity_id
_entity_poly.type
_entity_poly.pdbx_seq_one_letter_code
_entity_poly.pdbx_strand_id
1 'polypeptide(L)' 'MMKLSDLGRFEPHLNGKTAAEESEYFYRCHKCGQMVDERDARQVIWHSFSEHERLIIDGGASHLP' A
#
# COMPACT_ATOMS: atom_id res chain seq x y z
N MET A 1 18.77 -14.65 1.32
CA MET A 1 17.47 -14.38 0.65
C MET A 1 16.71 -13.43 1.53
N MET A 2 16.28 -12.29 0.98
CA MET A 2 15.44 -11.31 1.68
C MET A 2 13.98 -11.73 1.53
N LYS A 3 13.23 -11.82 2.62
CA LYS A 3 11.79 -12.14 2.59
C LYS A 3 11.00 -10.84 2.46
N LEU A 4 9.86 -10.86 1.77
CA LEU A 4 8.96 -9.70 1.69
C LEU A 4 8.44 -9.24 3.06
N SER A 5 8.47 -10.10 4.09
CA SER A 5 8.15 -9.73 5.47
C SER A 5 9.28 -9.03 6.22
N ASP A 6 10.51 -9.15 5.74
CA ASP A 6 11.72 -8.49 6.28
C ASP A 6 11.83 -7.03 5.77
N LEU A 7 11.13 -6.77 4.68
CA LEU A 7 10.91 -5.46 4.11
C LEU A 7 9.90 -4.70 4.98
N GLY A 8 10.40 -3.87 5.89
CA GLY A 8 9.59 -2.98 6.72
C GLY A 8 8.84 -1.91 5.90
N ARG A 9 8.24 -0.93 6.58
CA ARG A 9 7.67 0.24 5.90
C ARG A 9 8.79 0.93 5.12
N PHE A 10 8.59 1.12 3.82
CA PHE A 10 9.56 1.83 3.01
C PHE A 10 9.29 3.32 3.01
N GLU A 11 10.35 4.08 2.77
CA GLU A 11 10.22 5.48 2.40
C GLU A 11 9.43 5.53 1.07
N PRO A 12 8.27 6.19 1.03
CA PRO A 12 7.49 6.31 -0.19
C PRO A 12 8.29 7.09 -1.23
N HIS A 13 8.58 6.45 -2.35
CA HIS A 13 9.19 7.14 -3.48
C HIS A 13 8.09 7.71 -4.37
N LEU A 14 7.49 8.85 -3.99
CA LEU A 14 6.63 9.64 -4.89
C LEU A 14 7.50 10.33 -5.98
N ASN A 15 8.31 9.56 -6.72
CA ASN A 15 9.34 10.07 -7.64
C ASN A 15 10.27 11.13 -6.99
N GLY A 16 10.70 10.89 -5.75
CA GLY A 16 11.58 11.81 -5.02
C GLY A 16 10.88 13.01 -4.38
N LYS A 17 9.54 12.99 -4.31
CA LYS A 17 8.75 13.96 -3.55
C LYS A 17 8.32 13.35 -2.22
N THR A 18 8.27 14.17 -1.17
CA THR A 18 7.55 13.85 0.06
C THR A 18 6.13 14.38 -0.10
N ALA A 19 5.12 13.60 0.26
CA ALA A 19 3.75 14.12 0.31
C ALA A 19 3.68 15.28 1.32
N ALA A 20 2.84 16.28 1.03
CA ALA A 20 2.49 17.29 2.01
C ALA A 20 1.57 16.71 3.10
N GLU A 21 0.73 15.74 2.73
CA GLU A 21 -0.27 15.13 3.61
C GLU A 21 -0.19 13.59 3.60
N GLU A 22 -0.45 12.96 4.75
CA GLU A 22 -0.40 11.50 4.85
C GLU A 22 -1.34 10.77 3.89
N SER A 23 -2.48 11.39 3.55
CA SER A 23 -3.49 10.83 2.64
C SER A 23 -2.99 10.68 1.21
N GLU A 24 -1.98 11.45 0.79
CA GLU A 24 -1.43 11.36 -0.57
C GLU A 24 -0.62 10.09 -0.81
N TYR A 25 -0.24 9.36 0.25
CA TYR A 25 0.40 8.04 0.12
C TYR A 25 -0.59 6.91 -0.14
N PHE A 26 -1.89 7.21 -0.22
CA PHE A 26 -2.92 6.20 -0.44
C PHE A 26 -3.60 6.39 -1.79
N TYR A 27 -3.68 5.31 -2.57
CA TYR A 27 -4.53 5.26 -3.76
C TYR A 27 -5.61 4.20 -3.63
N ARG A 28 -6.73 4.41 -4.30
CA ARG A 28 -7.81 3.42 -4.37
C ARG A 28 -7.54 2.46 -5.53
N CYS A 29 -7.40 1.17 -5.26
CA CYS A 29 -7.26 0.17 -6.32
C CYS A 29 -8.52 0.14 -7.19
N HIS A 30 -8.36 0.28 -8.51
CA HIS A 30 -9.48 0.28 -9.46
C HIS A 30 -10.12 -1.11 -9.67
N LYS A 31 -9.42 -2.21 -9.30
CA LYS A 31 -9.93 -3.58 -9.43
C LYS A 31 -10.81 -3.98 -8.25
N CYS A 32 -10.27 -3.86 -7.04
CA CYS A 32 -10.94 -4.33 -5.83
C CYS A 32 -11.52 -3.19 -4.99
N GLY A 33 -11.15 -1.93 -5.24
CA GLY A 33 -11.66 -0.77 -4.50
C GLY A 33 -11.03 -0.54 -3.12
N GLN A 34 -10.03 -1.33 -2.73
CA GLN A 34 -9.29 -1.17 -1.47
C GLN A 34 -8.35 0.04 -1.50
N MET A 35 -8.20 0.73 -0.37
CA MET A 35 -7.17 1.76 -0.19
C MET A 35 -5.81 1.09 0.01
N VAL A 36 -4.84 1.46 -0.81
CA VAL A 36 -3.49 0.89 -0.82
C VAL A 36 -2.50 1.94 -0.33
N ASP A 37 -1.73 1.63 0.72
CA ASP A 37 -0.60 2.46 1.18
C ASP A 37 0.61 2.20 0.27
N GLU A 38 1.04 3.22 -0.48
CA GLU A 38 2.21 3.16 -1.37
C GLU A 38 3.52 2.91 -0.61
N ARG A 39 3.53 3.09 0.72
CA ARG A 39 4.67 2.81 1.61
C ARG A 39 4.77 1.34 2.00
N ASP A 40 3.71 0.56 1.80
CA ASP A 40 3.67 -0.85 2.11
C ASP A 40 3.88 -1.67 0.84
N ALA A 41 5.13 -2.09 0.59
CA ALA A 41 5.47 -2.85 -0.61
C ALA A 41 4.67 -4.15 -0.74
N ARG A 42 4.19 -4.74 0.37
CA ARG A 42 3.36 -5.94 0.31
C ARG A 42 2.03 -5.63 -0.36
N GLN A 43 1.43 -4.49 -0.02
CA GLN A 43 0.20 -4.03 -0.65
C GLN A 43 0.43 -3.62 -2.11
N VAL A 44 1.49 -2.85 -2.39
CA VAL A 44 1.80 -2.39 -3.76
C VAL A 44 2.06 -3.58 -4.69
N ILE A 45 2.88 -4.54 -4.27
CA ILE A 45 3.18 -5.73 -5.06
C ILE A 45 1.91 -6.56 -5.28
N TRP A 46 1.09 -6.78 -4.25
CA TRP A 46 -0.15 -7.54 -4.40
C TRP A 46 -1.14 -6.88 -5.37
N HIS A 47 -1.30 -5.56 -5.31
CA HIS A 47 -2.21 -4.82 -6.19
C HIS A 47 -1.63 -4.58 -7.60
N SER A 48 -0.36 -4.91 -7.84
CA SER A 48 0.23 -4.91 -9.19
C SER A 48 -0.26 -6.08 -10.06
N PHE A 49 -0.79 -7.14 -9.44
CA PHE A 49 -1.34 -8.28 -10.19
C PHE A 49 -2.72 -7.96 -10.75
N SER A 50 -2.99 -8.39 -11.99
CA SER A 50 -4.29 -8.17 -12.65
C SER A 50 -5.45 -8.82 -11.90
N GLU A 51 -5.21 -9.98 -11.29
CA GLU A 51 -6.16 -10.74 -10.50
C GLU A 51 -5.66 -10.80 -9.06
N HIS A 52 -6.42 -10.21 -8.13
CA HIS A 52 -6.13 -10.23 -6.71
C HIS A 52 -7.41 -9.99 -5.91
N GLU A 53 -7.46 -10.54 -4.69
CA GLU A 53 -8.52 -10.28 -3.72
C GLU A 53 -8.11 -9.17 -2.75
N ARG A 54 -9.08 -8.63 -2.00
CA ARG A 54 -8.82 -7.67 -0.94
C ARG A 54 -7.91 -8.29 0.13
N LEU A 55 -6.86 -7.56 0.53
CA LEU A 55 -5.98 -7.99 1.62
C LEU A 55 -6.67 -7.75 2.96
N ILE A 56 -6.64 -8.77 3.81
CA ILE A 56 -6.95 -8.63 5.23
C ILE A 56 -5.70 -8.04 5.88
N ILE A 57 -5.78 -6.78 6.30
CA ILE A 57 -4.67 -6.09 6.97
C ILE A 57 -4.86 -6.26 8.48
N ASP A 58 -4.05 -7.13 9.08
CA ASP A 58 -4.01 -7.34 10.53
C ASP A 58 -3.28 -6.16 11.19
N GLY A 59 -3.99 -5.40 12.01
CA GLY A 59 -3.55 -4.09 12.52
C GLY A 59 -4.47 -2.99 12.03
N GLY A 60 -5.60 -2.82 12.71
CA GLY A 60 -6.70 -1.93 12.35
C GLY A 60 -6.26 -0.51 12.00
N ALA A 61 -6.23 -0.23 10.71
CA ALA A 61 -6.63 1.06 10.20
C ALA A 61 -7.76 0.76 9.22
N SER A 62 -8.96 0.54 9.77
CA SER A 62 -10.17 0.93 9.08
C SER A 62 -9.96 2.40 8.70
N HIS A 63 -9.52 2.64 7.48
CA HIS A 63 -9.52 3.96 6.87
C HIS A 63 -10.99 4.40 6.89
N LEU A 64 -11.35 5.16 7.91
CA LEU A 64 -12.65 5.80 8.01
C LEU A 64 -12.79 6.81 6.85
N PRO A 65 -14.03 7.03 6.38
CA PRO A 65 -14.34 7.80 5.18
C PRO A 65 -13.96 9.27 5.28
#